data_AF-A0A256YUJ3-F1
#
_entry.id   AF-A0A256YUJ3-F1
#
_cell.length_a   1.000
_cell.length_b   1.000
_cell.length_c   1.000
_cell.angle_alpha   90.00
_cell.angle_beta   90.00
_cell.angle_gamma   90.00
#
_symmetry.space_group_name_H-M   'P 1'
#
loop_
_entity.id
_entity.type
_entity.pdbx_description
1 polymer ?
#
loop_
_entity_poly.entity_id
_entity_poly.type
_entity_poly.pdbx_seq_one_letter_code
_entity_poly.pdbx_strand_id
1 'polypeptide(L)'
;MGGELAEKLRGSWVERVSGEDDLFIKAFIYEERGDYREAAHYYLEDAQKLEEEGEHRLAAVGYASAARCFELAGDRDSARHCYSESSRLFSGFNSRALLRRAAMYRERVLKFSSRELEKPSRLREKQP
;
A
#
# COMPACT_ATOMS: atom_id res chain seq x y z
N MET A 1 -9.42 29.43 3.55
CA MET A 1 -10.19 28.48 2.73
C MET A 1 -9.43 27.16 2.55
N GLY A 2 -9.16 26.42 3.64
CA GLY A 2 -8.44 25.13 3.59
C GLY A 2 -9.14 23.98 4.32
N GLY A 3 -10.25 24.26 5.03
CA GLY A 3 -11.01 23.28 5.81
C GLY A 3 -12.05 22.52 4.99
N GLU A 4 -12.71 23.18 4.03
CA GLU A 4 -13.85 22.63 3.29
C GLU A 4 -13.47 21.45 2.38
N LEU A 5 -12.27 21.49 1.75
CA LEU A 5 -11.76 20.37 0.97
C LEU A 5 -11.36 19.19 1.86
N ALA A 6 -10.80 19.47 3.04
CA ALA A 6 -10.43 18.44 4.01
C ALA A 6 -11.65 17.79 4.67
N GLU A 7 -12.73 18.55 4.88
CA GLU A 7 -14.03 18.03 5.30
C GLU A 7 -14.73 17.25 4.20
N LYS A 8 -14.74 17.73 2.95
CA LYS A 8 -15.25 16.94 1.80
C LYS A 8 -14.53 15.61 1.64
N LEU A 9 -13.20 15.63 1.76
CA LEU A 9 -12.37 14.41 1.69
C LEU A 9 -12.58 13.49 2.91
N ARG A 10 -12.95 14.03 4.07
CA ARG A 10 -13.28 13.24 5.28
C ARG A 10 -14.70 12.68 5.22
N GLY A 11 -15.65 13.47 4.72
CA GLY A 11 -17.05 13.10 4.52
C GLY A 11 -17.21 12.03 3.44
N SER A 12 -16.55 12.20 2.30
CA SER A 12 -16.49 11.18 1.24
C SER A 12 -15.91 9.85 1.72
N TRP A 13 -14.91 9.88 2.60
CA TRP A 13 -14.36 8.67 3.21
C TRP A 13 -15.34 8.02 4.19
N VAL A 14 -15.96 8.80 5.07
CA VAL A 14 -16.88 8.27 6.10
C VAL A 14 -18.20 7.78 5.51
N GLU A 15 -18.75 8.48 4.51
CA GLU A 15 -19.97 8.05 3.79
C GLU A 15 -19.74 6.75 3.01
N ARG A 16 -18.57 6.58 2.37
CA ARG A 16 -18.22 5.33 1.66
C ARG A 16 -17.97 4.17 2.62
N VAL A 17 -17.43 4.46 3.81
CA VAL A 17 -17.11 3.47 4.84
C VAL A 17 -18.34 2.80 5.49
N SER A 18 -19.52 3.33 5.17
CA SER A 18 -20.79 2.92 5.77
C SER A 18 -21.53 1.83 4.98
N GLY A 19 -21.01 1.37 3.84
CA GLY A 19 -21.63 0.35 2.99
C GLY A 19 -21.34 -1.09 3.42
N GLU A 20 -22.31 -2.00 3.24
CA GLU A 20 -22.20 -3.43 3.61
C GLU A 20 -21.10 -4.21 2.85
N ASP A 21 -20.59 -3.67 1.74
CA ASP A 21 -19.52 -4.24 0.90
C ASP A 21 -18.20 -3.44 0.98
N ASP A 22 -17.93 -2.77 2.12
CA ASP A 22 -16.68 -2.05 2.30
C ASP A 22 -15.49 -3.03 2.48
N LEU A 23 -14.79 -3.27 1.37
CA LEU A 23 -13.57 -4.07 1.31
C LEU A 23 -12.46 -3.51 2.19
N PHE A 24 -12.38 -2.20 2.39
CA PHE A 24 -11.38 -1.58 3.26
C PHE A 24 -11.65 -1.91 4.73
N ILE A 25 -12.91 -1.81 5.17
CA ILE A 25 -13.28 -2.17 6.54
C ILE A 25 -13.16 -3.67 6.76
N LYS A 26 -13.52 -4.48 5.77
CA LYS A 26 -13.29 -5.92 5.82
C LYS A 26 -11.80 -6.22 5.98
N ALA A 27 -10.94 -5.59 5.17
CA ALA A 27 -9.49 -5.72 5.28
C ALA A 27 -8.98 -5.34 6.68
N PHE A 28 -9.47 -4.23 7.24
CA PHE A 28 -9.11 -3.78 8.58
C PHE A 28 -9.49 -4.80 9.66
N ILE A 29 -10.66 -5.44 9.57
CA ILE A 29 -11.08 -6.49 10.51
C ILE A 29 -10.14 -7.70 10.44
N TYR A 30 -9.72 -8.12 9.23
CA TYR A 30 -8.73 -9.20 9.09
C TYR A 30 -7.35 -8.78 9.61
N GLU A 31 -6.95 -7.52 9.39
CA GLU A 31 -5.69 -6.97 9.93
C GLU A 31 -5.66 -7.03 11.46
N GLU A 32 -6.75 -6.60 12.12
CA GLU A 32 -6.87 -6.64 13.59
C GLU A 32 -6.89 -8.07 14.16
N ARG A 33 -7.31 -9.05 13.36
CA ARG A 33 -7.25 -10.48 13.71
C ARG A 33 -5.87 -11.10 13.48
N GLY A 34 -4.96 -10.38 12.82
CA GLY A 34 -3.65 -10.88 12.44
C GLY A 34 -3.64 -11.70 11.14
N ASP A 35 -4.76 -11.77 10.43
CA ASP A 35 -4.91 -12.45 9.15
C ASP A 35 -4.37 -11.56 8.01
N TYR A 36 -3.08 -11.28 8.05
CA TYR A 36 -2.45 -10.26 7.23
C TYR A 36 -2.50 -10.56 5.72
N ARG A 37 -2.50 -11.83 5.31
CA ARG A 37 -2.55 -12.19 3.89
C ARG A 37 -3.93 -11.85 3.31
N GLU A 38 -4.99 -12.23 4.01
CA GLU A 38 -6.38 -11.93 3.66
C GLU A 38 -6.65 -10.42 3.71
N ALA A 39 -6.17 -9.74 4.75
CA ALA A 39 -6.25 -8.29 4.85
C ALA A 39 -5.58 -7.60 3.65
N ALA A 40 -4.40 -8.07 3.24
CA ALA A 40 -3.68 -7.51 2.11
C ALA A 40 -4.46 -7.64 0.79
N HIS A 41 -5.11 -8.79 0.57
CA HIS A 41 -5.93 -9.00 -0.63
C HIS A 41 -7.14 -8.08 -0.68
N TYR A 42 -7.85 -7.90 0.44
CA TYR A 42 -8.99 -6.99 0.48
C TYR A 42 -8.60 -5.51 0.30
N TYR A 43 -7.49 -5.07 0.92
CA TYR A 43 -6.98 -3.71 0.69
C TYR A 43 -6.54 -3.51 -0.77
N LEU A 44 -5.94 -4.52 -1.39
CA LEU A 44 -5.50 -4.45 -2.78
C LEU A 44 -6.70 -4.35 -3.74
N GLU A 45 -7.73 -5.16 -3.51
CA GLU A 45 -8.96 -5.13 -4.32
C GLU A 45 -9.67 -3.78 -4.21
N ASP A 46 -9.81 -3.22 -3.00
CA ASP A 46 -10.37 -1.87 -2.81
C ASP A 46 -9.53 -0.80 -3.54
N ALA A 47 -8.19 -0.89 -3.42
CA ALA A 47 -7.28 0.07 -4.05
C ALA A 47 -7.37 0.06 -5.59
N GLN A 48 -7.50 -1.12 -6.19
CA GLN A 48 -7.64 -1.27 -7.64
C GLN A 48 -8.96 -0.66 -8.13
N LYS A 49 -10.08 -0.94 -7.46
CA LYS A 49 -11.39 -0.35 -7.78
C LYS A 49 -11.34 1.18 -7.69
N LEU A 50 -10.78 1.71 -6.61
CA LEU A 50 -10.62 3.15 -6.42
C LEU A 50 -9.74 3.79 -7.48
N GLU A 51 -8.71 3.10 -7.96
CA GLU A 51 -7.86 3.60 -9.04
C GLU A 51 -8.62 3.67 -10.37
N GLU A 52 -9.43 2.66 -10.68
CA GLU A 52 -10.31 2.63 -11.86
C GLU A 52 -11.39 3.73 -11.82
N GLU A 53 -11.90 4.03 -10.62
CA GLU A 53 -12.87 5.12 -10.38
C GLU A 53 -12.22 6.52 -10.40
N GLY A 54 -10.89 6.61 -10.48
CA GLY A 54 -10.15 7.89 -10.49
C GLY A 54 -9.87 8.47 -9.10
N GLU A 55 -10.22 7.75 -8.03
CA GLU A 55 -9.96 8.10 -6.64
C GLU A 55 -8.51 7.79 -6.22
N HIS A 56 -7.55 8.31 -6.98
CA HIS A 56 -6.12 8.00 -6.87
C HIS A 56 -5.54 8.22 -5.47
N ARG A 57 -6.08 9.18 -4.70
CA ARG A 57 -5.61 9.44 -3.33
C ARG A 57 -6.01 8.31 -2.38
N LEU A 58 -7.19 7.75 -2.57
CA LEU A 58 -7.72 6.66 -1.76
C LEU A 58 -7.08 5.34 -2.17
N ALA A 59 -6.95 5.10 -3.48
CA ALA A 59 -6.20 3.98 -4.03
C ALA A 59 -4.77 3.92 -3.46
N ALA A 60 -4.06 5.05 -3.41
CA ALA A 60 -2.71 5.12 -2.86
C ALA A 60 -2.65 4.74 -1.36
N VAL A 61 -3.70 5.04 -0.59
CA VAL A 61 -3.81 4.59 0.81
C VAL A 61 -4.04 3.09 0.86
N GLY A 62 -4.98 2.56 0.07
CA GLY A 62 -5.26 1.12 0.00
C GLY A 62 -4.03 0.29 -0.38
N TYR A 63 -3.29 0.70 -1.43
CA TYR A 63 -2.03 0.06 -1.82
C TYR A 63 -0.98 0.07 -0.69
N ALA A 64 -0.87 1.16 0.08
CA ALA A 64 0.06 1.22 1.21
C ALA A 64 -0.35 0.29 2.36
N SER A 65 -1.65 0.18 2.64
CA SER A 65 -2.19 -0.74 3.65
C SER A 65 -1.97 -2.20 3.22
N ALA A 66 -2.25 -2.53 1.97
CA ALA A 66 -1.97 -3.85 1.38
C ALA A 66 -0.48 -4.18 1.47
N ALA A 67 0.40 -3.24 1.11
CA ALA A 67 1.84 -3.43 1.16
C ALA A 67 2.36 -3.76 2.57
N ARG A 68 1.86 -3.06 3.59
CA ARG A 68 2.20 -3.33 4.99
C ARG A 68 1.73 -4.72 5.42
N CYS A 69 0.52 -5.11 5.03
CA CYS A 69 -0.02 -6.43 5.36
C CYS A 69 0.76 -7.56 4.66
N PHE A 70 1.10 -7.40 3.38
CA PHE A 70 2.00 -8.34 2.68
C PHE A 70 3.38 -8.43 3.33
N GLU A 71 3.94 -7.31 3.80
CA GLU A 71 5.22 -7.30 4.54
C GLU A 71 5.12 -8.11 5.84
N LEU A 72 4.03 -7.96 6.60
CA LEU A 72 3.75 -8.72 7.82
C LEU A 72 3.51 -10.21 7.54
N ALA A 73 2.88 -10.54 6.41
CA ALA A 73 2.69 -11.90 5.94
C ALA A 73 3.97 -12.53 5.33
N GLY A 74 5.07 -11.78 5.23
CA GLY A 74 6.34 -12.23 4.66
C GLY A 74 6.42 -12.21 3.13
N ASP A 75 5.37 -11.75 2.45
CA ASP A 75 5.30 -11.63 0.98
C ASP A 75 5.95 -10.32 0.51
N ARG A 76 7.28 -10.35 0.39
CA ARG A 76 8.09 -9.17 0.06
C ARG A 76 7.90 -8.68 -1.36
N ASP A 77 7.51 -9.55 -2.28
CA ASP A 77 7.35 -9.22 -3.70
C ASP A 77 6.05 -8.46 -3.91
N SER A 78 4.95 -8.98 -3.36
CA SER A 78 3.66 -8.30 -3.33
C SER A 78 3.74 -6.96 -2.57
N ALA A 79 4.43 -6.94 -1.42
CA ALA A 79 4.64 -5.71 -0.65
C ALA A 79 5.37 -4.63 -1.45
N ARG A 80 6.46 -5.01 -2.14
CA ARG A 80 7.25 -4.10 -2.96
C ARG A 80 6.44 -3.54 -4.13
N HIS A 81 5.66 -4.38 -4.81
CA HIS A 81 4.79 -3.94 -5.89
C HIS A 81 3.76 -2.91 -5.38
N CYS A 82 3.07 -3.21 -4.28
CA CYS A 82 2.06 -2.32 -3.71
C CYS A 82 2.65 -0.98 -3.22
N TYR A 83 3.84 -0.97 -2.59
CA TYR A 83 4.52 0.29 -2.23
C TYR A 83 4.93 1.10 -3.46
N SER A 84 5.30 0.45 -4.56
CA SER A 84 5.61 1.11 -5.82
C SER A 84 4.39 1.84 -6.39
N GLU A 85 3.24 1.17 -6.46
CA GLU A 85 1.99 1.76 -6.93
C GLU A 85 1.53 2.92 -6.04
N SER A 86 1.57 2.74 -4.71
CA SER A 86 1.26 3.81 -3.76
C SER A 86 2.18 5.03 -3.95
N SER A 87 3.49 4.81 -4.13
CA SER A 87 4.44 5.89 -4.40
C SER A 87 4.16 6.61 -5.73
N ARG A 88 3.84 5.87 -6.80
CA ARG A 88 3.51 6.42 -8.12
C ARG A 88 2.30 7.36 -8.02
N LEU A 89 1.23 6.90 -7.37
CA LEU A 89 0.01 7.68 -7.20
C LEU A 89 0.27 8.92 -6.33
N PHE A 90 0.96 8.80 -5.19
CA PHE A 90 1.25 9.95 -4.34
C PHE A 90 2.19 10.98 -4.97
N SER A 91 3.11 10.55 -5.85
CA SER A 91 4.02 11.44 -6.58
C SER A 91 3.30 12.29 -7.62
N GLY A 92 2.12 11.85 -8.09
CA GLY A 92 1.27 12.62 -9.00
C GLY A 92 0.61 13.84 -8.35
N PHE A 93 0.64 13.97 -7.02
CA PHE A 93 0.06 15.11 -6.32
C PHE A 93 1.13 16.16 -5.96
N ASN A 94 0.84 17.43 -6.27
CA ASN A 94 1.68 18.56 -5.85
C ASN A 94 1.43 18.96 -4.39
N SER A 95 1.55 18.00 -3.47
CA SER A 95 1.43 18.20 -2.02
C SER A 95 2.69 17.74 -1.32
N ARG A 96 3.33 18.65 -0.58
CA ARG A 96 4.57 18.36 0.15
C ARG A 96 4.42 17.20 1.14
N ALA A 97 3.24 17.05 1.74
CA ALA A 97 2.94 15.95 2.65
C ALA A 97 2.85 14.60 1.90
N LEU A 98 2.21 14.59 0.73
CA LEU A 98 2.07 13.38 -0.09
C LEU A 98 3.39 12.98 -0.75
N LEU A 99 4.18 13.94 -1.21
CA LEU A 99 5.54 13.70 -1.72
C LEU A 99 6.45 13.09 -0.66
N ARG A 100 6.36 13.56 0.59
CA ARG A 100 7.13 12.97 1.71
C ARG A 100 6.69 11.53 2.00
N ARG A 101 5.40 11.23 1.83
CA ARG A 101 4.85 9.88 1.97
C ARG A 101 5.28 8.97 0.81
N ALA A 102 5.29 9.47 -0.42
CA ALA A 102 5.82 8.77 -1.58
C ALA A 102 7.30 8.41 -1.41
N ALA A 103 8.12 9.35 -0.92
CA ALA A 103 9.54 9.10 -0.63
C ALA A 103 9.73 7.98 0.41
N MET A 104 8.92 7.96 1.47
CA MET A 104 8.94 6.88 2.48
C MET A 104 8.64 5.51 1.87
N TYR A 105 7.64 5.41 0.99
CA TYR A 105 7.32 4.14 0.32
C TYR A 105 8.40 3.72 -0.68
N ARG A 106 9.01 4.67 -1.39
CA ARG A 106 10.16 4.43 -2.26
C ARG A 106 11.34 3.84 -1.51
N GLU A 107 11.64 4.34 -0.31
CA GLU A 107 12.68 3.77 0.56
C GLU A 107 12.36 2.32 0.96
N ARG A 108 11.09 2.01 1.28
CA ARG A 108 10.67 0.63 1.56
C ARG A 108 10.87 -0.30 0.36
N VAL A 109 10.55 0.15 -0.85
CA VAL A 109 10.82 -0.58 -2.11
C VAL A 109 12.30 -0.90 -2.25
N LEU A 110 13.17 0.11 -2.05
CA LEU A 110 14.62 -0.06 -2.14
C LEU A 110 15.16 -1.05 -1.10
N LYS A 111 14.64 -1.03 0.14
CA LYS A 111 15.01 -1.99 1.20
C LYS A 111 14.75 -3.44 0.79
N PHE A 112 13.66 -3.72 0.06
CA PHE A 112 13.40 -5.06 -0.46
C PHE A 112 14.37 -5.45 -1.59
N SER A 113 14.79 -4.49 -2.41
CA SER A 113 15.78 -4.72 -3.47
C SER A 113 17.19 -4.93 -2.91
N SER A 114 17.60 -4.22 -1.86
CA SER A 114 18.91 -4.37 -1.23
C SER A 114 19.06 -5.71 -0.49
N ARG A 115 18.00 -6.21 0.15
CA ARG A 115 18.02 -7.53 0.82
C ARG A 115 18.14 -8.71 -0.15
N GLU A 116 17.72 -8.55 -1.41
CA GLU A 116 17.97 -9.54 -2.46
C GLU A 116 19.46 -9.58 -2.87
N LEU A 117 20.16 -8.45 -2.82
CA LEU A 117 21.59 -8.34 -3.14
C LEU A 117 22.53 -8.87 -2.03
N GLU A 118 22.02 -9.02 -0.80
CA GLU A 118 22.77 -9.62 0.33
C GLU A 118 22.71 -11.16 0.35
N LYS A 119 22.01 -11.81 -0.59
CA LYS A 119 22.13 -13.26 -0.75
C LYS A 119 23.57 -13.57 -1.18
N PRO A 120 24.41 -14.22 -0.36
CA PRO A 120 25.75 -14.58 -0.80
C PRO A 120 25.57 -15.49 -2.01
N SER A 121 26.08 -15.03 -3.14
CA SER A 121 26.19 -15.80 -4.37
C SER A 121 26.94 -17.08 -4.05
N ARG A 122 26.20 -18.15 -3.74
CA ARG A 122 26.72 -19.53 -3.70
C ARG A 122 26.98 -19.97 -5.15
N LEU A 123 27.83 -19.23 -5.85
CA LEU A 123 28.42 -19.67 -7.10
C LEU A 123 29.73 -20.37 -6.75
N ARG A 124 29.57 -21.67 -6.50
CA ARG A 124 30.43 -22.71 -7.08
C ARG A 124 31.90 -22.68 -6.65
N GLU A 125 32.13 -22.96 -5.37
CA GLU A 125 33.24 -23.84 -5.00
C GLU A 125 32.74 -25.29 -5.09
N LYS A 126 32.66 -25.81 -6.32
CA LYS A 126 32.75 -27.26 -6.52
C LYS A 126 34.22 -27.58 -6.83
N GLN A 127 34.86 -28.04 -5.78
CA GLN A 127 36.04 -28.92 -5.65
C GLN A 127 36.32 -29.86 -6.85
N PRO A 128 37.54 -30.41 -7.00
CA PRO A 128 38.51 -30.80 -5.94
C PRO A 128 39.82 -30.01 -5.88
#